data_AF-I2CQ72-F1
#
_entry.id   AF-I2CQ72-F1
#
_cell.length_a   1.000
_cell.length_b   1.000
_cell.length_c   1.000
_cell.angle_alpha   90.00
_cell.angle_beta   90.00
_cell.angle_gamma   90.00
#
_symmetry.space_group_name_H-M   'P 1'
#
loop_
_entity.id
_entity.type
_entity.pdbx_description
1 polymer ?
#
loop_
_entity_poly.entity_id
_entity_poly.type
_entity_poly.pdbx_seq_one_letter_code
_entity_poly.pdbx_strand_id
1 'polypeptide(L)'
;PTQARQGEGTLPPTFLPSSMLTFQVGANRWCHRIGRAHKSNHTMVVVDLRRGCLYQRCHDPDCRTYKGPLQWLPKELVPAPDVLDSVEFEAALADACPKAPEKWGGRM
;
A
#
# COMPACT_ATOMS: atom_id res chain seq x y z
N PRO A 1 -43.41 4.44 -20.41
CA PRO A 1 -42.60 5.58 -19.91
C PRO A 1 -42.76 5.74 -18.40
N THR A 2 -41.73 5.35 -17.63
CA THR A 2 -41.18 6.05 -16.45
C THR A 2 -39.99 5.18 -16.02
N GLN A 3 -38.79 5.73 -16.20
CA GLN A 3 -37.53 5.12 -15.78
C GLN A 3 -37.30 5.37 -14.29
N ALA A 4 -36.74 4.39 -13.59
CA ALA A 4 -35.99 4.52 -12.34
C ALA A 4 -35.45 3.12 -11.99
N ARG A 5 -34.22 2.88 -11.53
CA ARG A 5 -33.03 3.68 -11.26
C ARG A 5 -31.88 2.65 -11.24
N GLN A 6 -30.75 2.98 -11.86
CA GLN A 6 -29.54 2.17 -11.81
C GLN A 6 -29.07 2.13 -10.35
N GLY A 7 -28.93 0.93 -9.79
CA GLY A 7 -28.42 0.71 -8.44
C GLY A 7 -26.97 1.14 -8.34
N GLU A 8 -26.70 2.03 -7.39
CA GLU A 8 -25.40 2.57 -7.05
C GLU A 8 -24.41 1.44 -6.73
N GLY A 9 -23.39 1.29 -7.57
CA GLY A 9 -22.23 0.48 -7.26
C GLY A 9 -21.52 1.08 -6.06
N THR A 10 -21.76 0.52 -4.88
CA THR A 10 -20.97 0.84 -3.69
C THR A 10 -19.59 0.21 -3.90
N LEU A 11 -18.66 0.97 -4.46
CA LEU A 11 -17.25 0.60 -4.42
C LEU A 11 -16.83 0.49 -2.94
N PRO A 12 -16.11 -0.57 -2.53
CA PRO A 12 -15.65 -0.70 -1.15
C PRO A 12 -14.70 0.46 -0.81
N PRO A 13 -14.68 0.94 0.45
CA PRO A 13 -13.86 2.05 0.87
C PRO A 13 -12.41 1.59 1.00
N THR A 14 -11.70 1.47 -0.11
CA THR A 14 -10.23 1.52 -0.14
C THR A 14 -9.80 2.96 -0.35
N PHE A 15 -10.28 3.86 0.52
CA PHE A 15 -9.61 5.13 0.75
C PHE A 15 -8.34 4.81 1.55
N LEU A 16 -7.27 4.42 0.86
CA LEU A 16 -5.98 4.88 1.33
C LEU A 16 -6.03 6.40 1.20
N PRO A 17 -5.60 7.18 2.21
CA PRO A 17 -5.35 8.59 1.96
C PRO A 17 -4.40 8.66 0.76
N SER A 18 -4.73 9.51 -0.19
CA SER A 18 -4.01 9.98 -1.40
C SER A 18 -2.46 9.94 -1.42
N SER A 19 -1.82 9.68 -0.28
CA SER A 19 -0.38 9.77 -0.07
C SER A 19 0.23 8.50 0.54
N MET A 20 -0.52 7.40 0.69
CA MET A 20 0.01 6.17 1.27
C MET A 20 0.18 5.04 0.23
N LEU A 21 1.41 4.58 0.07
CA LEU A 21 1.78 3.47 -0.80
C LEU A 21 2.15 2.25 0.03
N THR A 22 1.85 1.06 -0.49
CA THR A 22 2.26 -0.21 0.12
C THR A 22 2.98 -1.05 -0.92
N PHE A 23 4.25 -1.33 -0.66
CA PHE A 23 5.08 -2.18 -1.50
C PHE A 23 5.20 -3.58 -0.89
N GLN A 24 4.88 -4.58 -1.68
CA GLN A 24 5.23 -5.96 -1.37
C GLN A 24 6.50 -6.32 -2.15
N VAL A 25 7.62 -6.44 -1.45
CA VAL A 25 8.90 -6.75 -2.08
C VAL A 25 8.99 -8.26 -2.29
N GLY A 26 9.01 -8.70 -3.55
CA GLY A 26 9.11 -10.11 -3.92
C GLY A 26 10.29 -10.81 -3.23
N ALA A 27 10.05 -12.04 -2.75
CA ALA A 27 11.03 -12.86 -2.01
C ALA A 27 11.59 -12.26 -0.70
N ASN A 28 11.23 -11.04 -0.31
CA ASN A 28 11.64 -10.48 0.97
C ASN A 28 10.71 -10.96 2.10
N ARG A 29 11.31 -11.63 3.08
CA ARG A 29 10.63 -12.15 4.28
C ARG A 29 11.26 -11.66 5.58
N TRP A 30 12.24 -10.77 5.51
CA TRP A 30 13.03 -10.36 6.68
C TRP A 30 12.23 -9.49 7.63
N CYS A 31 11.98 -9.96 8.85
CA CYS A 31 11.25 -9.24 9.87
C CYS A 31 12.20 -8.56 10.86
N HIS A 32 12.15 -7.23 10.94
CA HIS A 32 12.95 -6.48 11.91
C HIS A 32 12.49 -6.68 13.37
N ARG A 33 11.23 -7.09 13.60
CA ARG A 33 10.74 -7.40 14.96
C ARG A 33 11.38 -8.66 15.53
N ILE A 34 11.44 -9.71 14.71
CA ILE A 34 11.94 -11.03 15.13
C ILE A 34 13.45 -11.14 14.90
N GLY A 35 14.00 -10.36 13.96
CA GLY A 35 15.41 -10.42 13.57
C GLY A 35 15.74 -11.62 12.67
N ARG A 36 14.75 -12.15 11.93
CA ARG A 36 14.92 -13.26 10.98
C ARG A 36 13.85 -13.25 9.90
N ALA A 37 14.02 -14.10 8.88
CA ALA A 37 13.01 -14.31 7.86
C ALA A 37 11.77 -15.07 8.40
N HIS A 38 10.59 -14.65 7.97
CA HIS A 38 9.36 -15.44 8.08
C HIS A 38 9.42 -16.69 7.19
N LYS A 39 8.68 -17.74 7.60
CA LYS A 39 8.74 -19.06 6.95
C LYS A 39 8.09 -19.08 5.57
N SER A 40 6.89 -18.53 5.45
CA SER A 40 6.10 -18.48 4.20
C SER A 40 5.51 -17.11 3.91
N ASN A 41 5.35 -16.26 4.93
CA ASN A 41 4.75 -14.94 4.79
C ASN A 41 5.80 -13.90 4.36
N HIS A 42 5.37 -12.92 3.57
CA HIS A 42 6.21 -11.81 3.14
C HIS A 42 6.13 -10.62 4.09
N THR A 43 7.10 -9.72 3.97
CA THR A 43 7.04 -8.40 4.59
C THR A 43 6.59 -7.37 3.55
N MET A 44 5.90 -6.34 4.03
CA MET A 44 5.46 -5.20 3.22
C MET A 44 6.10 -3.92 3.76
N VAL A 45 6.37 -2.98 2.88
CA VAL A 45 6.85 -1.64 3.24
C VAL A 45 5.73 -0.67 2.97
N VAL A 46 5.33 0.07 4.01
CA VAL A 46 4.34 1.13 3.89
C VAL A 46 5.07 2.46 3.82
N VAL A 47 4.75 3.25 2.82
CA VAL A 47 5.32 4.58 2.57
C VAL A 47 4.21 5.61 2.74
N ASP A 48 4.45 6.59 3.60
CA ASP A 48 3.62 7.77 3.80
C ASP A 48 4.34 8.96 3.14
N LEU A 49 3.90 9.30 1.94
CA LEU A 49 4.50 10.36 1.13
C LEU A 49 4.24 11.75 1.72
N ARG A 50 3.12 11.95 2.41
CA ARG A 50 2.81 13.24 3.05
C ARG A 50 3.73 13.51 4.23
N ARG A 51 4.07 12.46 5.00
CA ARG A 51 5.04 12.55 6.09
C ARG A 51 6.47 12.37 5.62
N GLY A 52 6.70 11.87 4.41
CA GLY A 52 8.03 11.58 3.88
C GLY A 52 8.74 10.45 4.63
N CYS A 53 8.01 9.41 5.04
CA CYS A 53 8.57 8.31 5.83
C CYS A 53 8.05 6.94 5.38
N LEU A 54 8.82 5.89 5.65
CA LEU A 54 8.44 4.51 5.44
C LEU A 54 8.59 3.67 6.70
N TYR A 55 7.87 2.56 6.77
CA TYR A 55 8.02 1.57 7.83
C TYR A 55 7.64 0.17 7.37
N GLN A 56 8.20 -0.84 8.04
CA GLN A 56 7.87 -2.23 7.78
C GLN A 56 6.54 -2.63 8.45
N ARG A 57 5.78 -3.45 7.73
CA ARG A 57 4.70 -4.30 8.24
C ARG A 57 4.93 -5.73 7.77
N CYS A 58 4.23 -6.70 8.37
CA CYS A 58 4.37 -8.12 8.05
C CYS A 58 2.99 -8.71 7.74
N HIS A 59 2.92 -9.66 6.80
CA HIS A 59 1.71 -10.46 6.58
C HIS A 59 1.51 -11.56 7.64
N ASP A 60 2.56 -11.84 8.41
CA ASP A 60 2.55 -12.87 9.43
C ASP A 60 1.56 -12.54 10.57
N PRO A 61 0.68 -13.49 10.96
CA PRO A 61 -0.35 -13.22 11.96
C PRO A 61 0.24 -12.82 13.32
N ASP A 62 1.40 -13.38 13.68
CA ASP A 62 2.07 -13.06 14.95
C ASP A 62 2.65 -11.63 14.95
N CYS A 63 2.78 -11.01 13.77
CA CYS A 63 3.31 -9.67 13.57
C CYS A 63 2.28 -8.67 13.03
N ARG A 64 0.98 -9.00 13.03
CA ARG A 64 -0.07 -8.13 12.48
C ARG A 64 -0.14 -6.74 13.16
N THR A 65 0.12 -6.68 14.45
CA THR A 65 0.14 -5.43 15.24
C THR A 65 1.50 -4.72 15.19
N TYR A 66 2.54 -5.38 14.67
CA TYR A 66 3.85 -4.77 14.56
C TYR A 66 3.83 -3.61 13.56
N LYS A 67 4.46 -2.52 13.95
CA LYS A 67 4.83 -1.40 13.10
C LYS A 67 6.31 -1.17 13.29
N GLY A 68 7.07 -1.31 12.21
CA GLY A 68 8.51 -1.07 12.24
C GLY A 68 8.85 0.38 12.62
N PRO A 69 10.12 0.63 12.99
CA PRO A 69 10.59 2.00 13.19
C PRO A 69 10.41 2.81 11.91
N LEU A 70 10.09 4.09 12.07
CA LEU A 70 9.99 5.02 10.96
C LEU A 70 11.39 5.27 10.38
N GLN A 71 11.49 5.19 9.07
CA GLN A 71 12.68 5.56 8.30
C GLN A 71 12.30 6.71 7.38
N TRP A 72 13.09 7.78 7.40
CA TRP A 72 12.83 8.95 6.58
C TRP A 72 13.21 8.68 5.13
N LEU A 73 12.39 9.18 4.21
CA LEU A 73 12.73 9.16 2.79
C LEU A 73 13.80 10.24 2.51
N PRO A 74 14.70 9.99 1.55
CA PRO A 74 15.46 11.05 0.89
C PRO A 74 14.53 12.17 0.43
N LYS A 75 14.96 13.43 0.58
CA LYS A 75 14.11 14.61 0.30
C LYS A 75 13.62 14.64 -1.14
N GLU A 76 14.44 14.14 -2.05
CA GLU A 76 14.19 14.07 -3.49
C GLU A 76 13.04 13.10 -3.84
N LEU A 77 12.70 12.20 -2.92
CA LEU A 77 11.59 11.24 -3.08
C LEU A 77 10.30 11.70 -2.39
N VAL A 78 10.32 12.82 -1.66
CA VAL A 78 9.13 13.38 -0.99
C VAL A 78 8.47 14.40 -1.93
N PRO A 79 7.29 14.12 -2.48
CA PRO A 79 6.61 15.07 -3.35
C PRO A 79 6.19 16.32 -2.55
N ALA A 80 6.17 17.46 -3.23
CA ALA A 80 5.67 18.69 -2.63
C ALA A 80 4.15 18.56 -2.32
N PRO A 81 3.63 19.25 -1.29
CA PRO A 81 2.24 19.12 -0.87
C PRO A 81 1.22 19.40 -1.98
N ASP A 82 1.49 20.41 -2.82
CA ASP A 82 0.68 20.77 -3.98
C ASP A 82 0.62 19.66 -5.04
N VAL A 83 1.70 18.88 -5.19
CA VAL A 83 1.71 17.70 -6.06
C VAL A 83 0.85 16.58 -5.47
N LEU A 84 0.96 16.31 -4.17
CA LEU A 84 0.15 15.28 -3.50
C LEU A 84 -1.35 15.60 -3.48
N ASP A 85 -1.71 16.88 -3.50
CA ASP A 85 -3.09 17.35 -3.50
C ASP A 85 -3.66 17.53 -4.94
N SER A 86 -2.84 17.26 -5.97
CA SER A 86 -3.25 17.39 -7.36
C SER A 86 -4.12 16.22 -7.84
N VAL A 87 -5.09 16.53 -8.69
CA VAL A 87 -6.01 15.53 -9.25
C VAL A 87 -5.30 14.57 -10.20
N GLU A 88 -4.25 15.02 -10.88
CA GLU A 88 -3.42 14.22 -11.76
C GLU A 88 -2.64 13.16 -10.97
N PHE A 89 -2.10 13.53 -9.81
CA PHE A 89 -1.39 12.60 -8.95
C PHE A 89 -2.33 11.54 -8.37
N GLU A 90 -3.52 11.95 -7.92
CA GLU A 90 -4.55 11.02 -7.46
C GLU A 90 -4.95 10.01 -8.55
N ALA A 91 -5.18 10.50 -9.77
CA ALA A 91 -5.51 9.65 -10.90
C ALA A 91 -4.35 8.68 -11.23
N ALA A 92 -3.10 9.16 -11.19
CA ALA A 92 -1.93 8.34 -11.42
C ALA A 92 -1.75 7.27 -10.35
N LEU A 93 -2.01 7.57 -9.07
CA LEU A 93 -1.96 6.58 -7.99
C LEU A 93 -3.06 5.52 -8.13
N ALA A 94 -4.26 5.93 -8.53
CA ALA A 94 -5.37 5.02 -8.77
C ALA A 94 -5.08 4.05 -9.93
N ASP A 95 -4.43 4.54 -11.00
CA ASP A 95 -4.01 3.72 -12.14
C ASP A 95 -2.80 2.83 -11.83
N ALA A 96 -1.83 3.35 -11.08
CA ALA A 96 -0.62 2.63 -10.69
C ALA A 96 -0.89 1.51 -9.68
N CYS A 97 -2.02 1.55 -8.97
CA CYS A 97 -2.48 0.41 -8.17
C CYS A 97 -2.88 -0.70 -9.15
N PRO A 98 -2.08 -1.78 -9.30
CA PRO A 98 -2.40 -2.80 -10.27
C PRO A 98 -3.79 -3.35 -9.94
N LYS A 99 -4.70 -3.36 -10.93
CA LYS A 99 -5.87 -4.26 -10.86
C LYS A 99 -5.28 -5.63 -10.57
N ALA A 100 -5.59 -6.17 -9.39
CA ALA A 100 -4.90 -7.33 -8.83
C ALA A 100 -4.66 -8.35 -9.95
N PRO A 101 -3.41 -8.82 -10.17
CA PRO A 101 -3.19 -9.82 -11.19
C PRO A 101 -4.12 -10.99 -10.87
N GLU A 102 -4.88 -11.47 -11.87
CA GLU A 102 -5.94 -12.48 -11.73
C GLU A 102 -5.46 -13.79 -11.07
N LYS A 103 -4.14 -13.93 -10.85
CA LYS A 103 -3.47 -15.15 -10.41
C LYS A 103 -2.36 -14.82 -9.40
N TRP A 104 -2.71 -14.46 -8.17
CA TRP A 104 -1.81 -14.66 -7.02
C TRP A 104 -1.89 -16.09 -6.44
N GLY A 105 -2.56 -17.01 -7.17
CA GLY A 105 -2.69 -18.42 -6.84
C GLY A 105 -1.76 -19.31 -7.69
N GLY A 106 -0.45 -19.19 -7.50
CA GLY A 106 0.53 -20.12 -8.04
C GLY A 106 1.24 -20.86 -6.90
N ARG A 107 0.75 -22.06 -6.56
CA ARG A 107 1.47 -23.03 -5.70
C ARG A 107 2.87 -23.26 -6.26
N MET A 108 3.91 -23.08 -5.45
CA MET A 108 5.10 -23.95 -5.35
C MET A 108 5.65 -23.86 -3.94
#